data_AF-A0A529MEJ0-F1
#
_entry.id   AF-A0A529MEJ0-F1
#
_cell.length_a   1.000
_cell.length_b   1.000
_cell.length_c   1.000
_cell.angle_alpha   90.00
_cell.angle_beta   90.00
_cell.angle_gamma   90.00
#
_symmetry.space_group_name_H-M   'P 1'
#
loop_
_entity.id
_entity.type
_entity.pdbx_description
1 polymer ?
#
loop_
_entity_poly.entity_id
_entity_poly.type
_entity_poly.pdbx_seq_one_letter_code
_entity_poly.pdbx_strand_id
1 'polypeptide(L)' 'MTSRFGLSVALATPFHASGQIAVPAMVAQAKACLGAGCGSATLFGTTGEGASIGTEERRRIIEAMLA' A
#
# COMPACT_ATOMS: atom_id res chain seq x y z
N MET A 1 -8.08 22.14 -15.22
CA MET A 1 -8.20 20.76 -15.75
C MET A 1 -7.86 19.81 -14.63
N THR A 2 -8.79 18.96 -14.19
CA THR A 2 -8.44 17.85 -13.30
C THR A 2 -7.56 16.88 -14.08
N SER A 3 -6.32 16.72 -13.64
CA SER A 3 -5.43 15.69 -14.20
C SER A 3 -6.10 14.32 -14.04
N ARG A 4 -6.10 13.49 -15.09
CA ARG A 4 -6.55 12.10 -14.97
C ARG A 4 -5.63 11.39 -13.97
N PHE A 5 -6.18 10.54 -13.10
CA PHE A 5 -5.44 9.92 -12.00
C PHE A 5 -4.24 9.06 -12.46
N GLY A 6 -4.17 8.71 -13.75
CA GLY A 6 -3.09 7.92 -14.32
C GLY A 6 -3.25 6.44 -13.97
N LEU A 7 -2.13 5.78 -13.68
CA LEU A 7 -2.09 4.41 -13.21
C LEU A 7 -2.02 4.40 -11.67
N SER A 8 -2.99 3.76 -11.01
CA SER A 8 -2.88 3.40 -9.58
C SER A 8 -2.47 1.96 -9.48
N VAL A 9 -1.37 1.69 -8.79
CA VAL A 9 -0.96 0.32 -8.49
C VAL A 9 -1.82 -0.26 -7.37
N ALA A 10 -2.43 -1.42 -7.59
CA ALA A 10 -3.04 -2.20 -6.52
C ALA A 10 -1.93 -2.95 -5.77
N LEU A 11 -1.54 -2.46 -4.59
CA LEU A 11 -0.41 -3.03 -3.85
C LEU A 11 -0.80 -4.33 -3.16
N ALA A 12 0.04 -5.35 -3.30
CA ALA A 12 0.01 -6.53 -2.42
C ALA A 12 0.49 -6.12 -1.02
N THR A 13 -0.07 -6.76 0.02
CA THR A 13 0.35 -6.52 1.42
C THR A 13 1.45 -7.53 1.78
N PRO A 14 2.70 -7.11 1.99
CA PRO A 14 3.75 -8.03 2.38
C PRO A 14 3.59 -8.40 3.86
N PHE A 15 3.71 -9.68 4.17
CA PHE A 15 3.64 -10.19 5.54
C PHE A 15 4.95 -10.89 5.93
N HIS A 16 5.29 -10.81 7.21
CA HIS A 16 6.25 -11.70 7.83
C HIS A 16 5.66 -13.10 7.99
N ALA A 17 6.51 -14.11 8.18
CA ALA A 17 6.06 -15.48 8.45
C ALA A 17 5.17 -15.60 9.70
N SER A 18 5.23 -14.63 10.61
CA SER A 18 4.35 -14.52 11.78
C SER A 18 2.94 -14.02 11.46
N GLY A 19 2.64 -13.66 10.20
CA GLY A 19 1.37 -13.07 9.78
C GLY A 19 1.24 -11.56 10.03
N GLN A 20 2.27 -10.91 10.60
CA GLN A 20 2.26 -9.45 10.76
C GLN A 20 2.66 -8.75 9.45
N ILE A 21 2.04 -7.62 9.13
CA ILE A 21 2.41 -6.81 7.96
C ILE A 21 3.84 -6.30 8.09
N ALA A 22 4.64 -6.52 7.05
CA ALA A 22 6.00 -6.02 6.92
C ALA A 22 5.98 -4.54 6.50
N VAL A 23 5.74 -3.64 7.47
CA VAL A 23 5.55 -2.19 7.24
C VAL A 23 6.66 -1.57 6.37
N PRO A 24 7.97 -1.79 6.62
CA PRO A 24 9.01 -1.17 5.81
C PRO A 24 8.98 -1.62 4.35
N ALA A 25 8.67 -2.91 4.11
CA ALA A 25 8.54 -3.45 2.76
C ALA A 25 7.32 -2.87 2.04
N MET A 26 6.20 -2.69 2.75
CA MET A 26 4.99 -2.08 2.22
C MET A 26 5.27 -0.64 1.72
N VAL A 27 5.95 0.17 2.54
CA VAL A 27 6.33 1.55 2.18
C VAL A 27 7.33 1.57 1.02
N ALA A 28 8.35 0.69 1.03
CA ALA A 28 9.32 0.59 -0.05
C ALA A 28 8.67 0.22 -1.39
N GLN A 29 7.73 -0.73 -1.38
CA GLN A 29 6.97 -1.13 -2.57
C GLN A 29 6.16 0.05 -3.15
N ALA A 30 5.46 0.80 -2.30
CA ALA A 30 4.70 1.98 -2.73
C ALA A 30 5.62 3.04 -3.36
N LYS A 31 6.74 3.38 -2.70
CA LYS A 31 7.73 4.33 -3.22
C LYS A 31 8.33 3.87 -4.54
N ALA A 32 8.62 2.58 -4.68
CA ALA A 32 9.13 2.02 -5.93
C ALA A 32 8.14 2.16 -7.09
N CYS A 33 6.86 1.82 -6.88
CA CYS A 33 5.84 1.94 -7.93
C CYS A 33 5.59 3.40 -8.34
N LEU A 34 5.55 4.32 -7.37
CA LEU A 34 5.43 5.75 -7.66
C LEU A 34 6.67 6.27 -8.43
N GLY A 35 7.87 5.86 -8.00
CA GLY A 35 9.12 6.17 -8.70
C GLY A 35 9.20 5.58 -10.12
N ALA A 36 8.47 4.50 -10.39
CA ALA A 36 8.34 3.88 -11.71
C ALA A 36 7.22 4.50 -12.59
N GLY A 37 6.56 5.56 -12.14
CA GLY A 37 5.59 6.31 -12.93
C GLY A 37 4.11 6.01 -12.64
N CYS A 38 3.79 5.24 -11.58
CA CYS A 38 2.42 5.19 -11.09
C CYS A 38 2.01 6.56 -10.52
N GLY A 39 0.81 7.02 -10.86
CA GLY A 39 0.27 8.28 -10.34
C GLY A 39 -0.24 8.17 -8.91
N SER A 40 -0.61 6.96 -8.48
CA SER A 40 -1.04 6.67 -7.12
C SER A 40 -0.85 5.20 -6.75
N ALA A 41 -1.13 4.87 -5.49
CA ALA A 41 -1.15 3.50 -4.99
C ALA A 41 -2.44 3.24 -4.21
N THR A 42 -3.07 2.10 -4.46
CA THR A 42 -4.27 1.63 -3.76
C THR A 42 -3.86 0.62 -2.69
N LEU A 43 -4.06 0.99 -1.42
CA LEU A 43 -3.80 0.15 -0.26
C LEU A 43 -5.04 -0.70 0.09
N PHE A 44 -4.81 -1.91 0.61
CA PHE A 44 -5.86 -2.77 1.17
C PHE A 44 -7.04 -3.05 0.21
N GLY A 45 -6.77 -3.10 -1.09
CA GLY A 45 -7.70 -3.63 -2.09
C GLY A 45 -7.73 -5.15 -2.08
N THR A 46 -8.40 -5.77 -3.05
CA THR A 46 -8.42 -7.24 -3.19
C THR A 46 -7.02 -7.82 -3.34
N THR A 47 -6.17 -7.21 -4.18
CA THR A 47 -4.75 -7.58 -4.34
C THR A 47 -3.95 -7.41 -3.06
N GLY A 48 -4.32 -6.44 -2.23
CA GLY A 48 -3.71 -6.20 -0.92
C GLY A 48 -4.34 -7.02 0.20
N GLU A 49 -5.15 -8.03 -0.13
CA GLU A 49 -5.83 -8.90 0.85
C GLU A 49 -6.66 -8.12 1.87
N GLY A 50 -7.22 -6.99 1.46
CA GLY A 50 -7.82 -5.99 2.36
C GLY A 50 -8.88 -6.54 3.32
N ALA A 51 -9.64 -7.55 2.91
CA ALA A 51 -10.64 -8.19 3.76
C ALA A 51 -10.04 -8.85 5.03
N SER A 52 -8.74 -9.17 5.01
CA SER A 52 -8.01 -9.75 6.14
C SER A 52 -7.35 -8.72 7.06
N ILE A 53 -7.28 -7.44 6.64
CA ILE A 53 -6.52 -6.41 7.36
C ILE A 53 -7.42 -5.64 8.33
N GLY A 54 -7.09 -5.72 9.63
CA GLY A 54 -7.82 -5.03 10.69
C GLY A 54 -7.67 -3.51 10.66
N THR A 55 -8.58 -2.81 11.35
CA THR A 55 -8.58 -1.33 11.42
C THR A 55 -7.27 -0.76 11.97
N GLU A 56 -6.72 -1.39 13.00
CA GLU A 56 -5.49 -0.94 13.64
C GLU A 56 -4.25 -1.14 12.74
N GLU A 57 -4.22 -2.25 12.00
CA GLU A 57 -3.18 -2.49 11.00
C GLU A 57 -3.27 -1.47 9.86
N ARG A 58 -4.48 -1.16 9.39
CA ARG A 58 -4.72 -0.11 8.37
C ARG A 58 -4.20 1.25 8.85
N ARG A 59 -4.53 1.65 10.09
CA ARG A 59 -4.07 2.90 10.70
C ARG A 59 -2.54 2.98 10.70
N ARG A 60 -1.87 1.95 11.22
CA ARG A 60 -0.40 1.89 11.28
C ARG A 60 0.26 2.01 9.91
N ILE A 61 -0.30 1.35 8.90
CA ILE A 61 0.23 1.43 7.52
C ILE A 61 -0.01 2.81 6.91
N ILE A 62 -1.18 3.41 7.10
CA ILE A 62 -1.47 4.76 6.61
C ILE A 62 -0.51 5.78 7.25
N GLU A 63 -0.29 5.69 8.56
CA GLU A 63 0.68 6.55 9.26
C GLU A 63 2.10 6.37 8.71
N ALA A 64 2.53 5.12 8.49
CA ALA A 64 3.84 4.85 7.91
C ALA A 64 4.00 5.35 6.46
N MET A 65 2.91 5.47 5.69
CA MET A 65 2.93 6.00 4.32
C MET A 65 3.01 7.53 4.29
N LEU A 66 2.51 8.20 5.32
CA LEU A 66 2.48 9.66 5.44
C LEU A 66 3.74 10.24 6.12
N ALA A 67 4.58 9.39 6.72
CA ALA A 67 5.85 9.74 7.34
C ALA A 67 6.99 9.87 6.31
#